data_AF-A0A816TJK2-F1
#
_entry.id   AF-A0A816TJK2-F1
#
_cell.length_a   1.000
_cell.length_b   1.000
_cell.length_c   1.000
_cell.angle_alpha   90.00
_cell.angle_beta   90.00
_cell.angle_gamma   90.00
#
_symmetry.space_group_name_H-M   'P 1'
#
loop_
_entity.id
_entity.type
_entity.pdbx_description
1 polymer ?
#
loop_
_entity_poly.entity_id
_entity_poly.type
_entity_poly.pdbx_seq_one_letter_code
_entity_poly.pdbx_strand_id
1 'polypeptide(L)'
;MWMIVLMSLDKAVAVSYPLKASIWLTHTRAFYACWITIVVLVLANLSFINISTVFVSRATQREICGLVGQRVAVDLLTASILPMVLIIAANVVITVVLHRTSYNWSTSNDFNKRTSDSSVLNHQISAAAFRQRCSGGSVLATVDIVLANKRRTNSQVTRMLLAVTLSLIACNIPNTLFSIMVKFYDIRLILFGRTCLSVSDHEIALYKFGFHSGILQDILSDLPHIFNFFLYCLAGKRFRNIFLAEMREILAGIHWLKPQNRRFTQATCALHTNLTPTLDSNSCEARVLLNTIPSKGRKSMEVLMNNGGKTRSTLCQEKDIFKKKQSL
;
A
#
# COMPACT_ATOMS: atom_id res chain seq x y z
N MET A 1 -3.98 11.26 -0.43
CA MET A 1 -5.39 11.71 -0.47
C MET A 1 -6.08 11.36 -1.78
N TRP A 2 -5.76 12.03 -2.89
CA TRP A 2 -6.49 11.90 -4.16
C TRP A 2 -6.60 10.48 -4.74
N MET A 3 -5.57 9.65 -4.61
CA MET A 3 -5.66 8.23 -5.00
C MET A 3 -6.75 7.46 -4.22
N ILE A 4 -6.94 7.78 -2.94
CA ILE A 4 -7.99 7.18 -2.12
C ILE A 4 -9.36 7.74 -2.52
N VAL A 5 -9.45 9.02 -2.88
CA VAL A 5 -10.67 9.60 -3.46
C VAL A 5 -11.09 8.83 -4.70
N LEU A 6 -10.16 8.61 -5.64
CA LEU A 6 -10.42 7.84 -6.85
C LEU A 6 -10.87 6.41 -6.54
N MET A 7 -10.17 5.72 -5.63
CA MET A 7 -10.55 4.37 -5.22
C MET A 7 -11.95 4.33 -4.58
N SER A 8 -12.32 5.33 -3.79
CA SER A 8 -13.64 5.43 -3.17
C SER A 8 -14.73 5.74 -4.19
N LEU A 9 -14.47 6.64 -5.14
CA LEU A 9 -15.40 6.94 -6.23
C LEU A 9 -15.60 5.74 -7.15
N ASP A 10 -14.51 5.04 -7.50
CA ASP A 10 -14.52 3.80 -8.28
C ASP A 10 -15.44 2.76 -7.62
N LYS A 11 -15.31 2.58 -6.29
CA LYS A 11 -16.19 1.69 -5.53
C LYS A 11 -17.63 2.19 -5.42
N ALA A 12 -17.84 3.49 -5.24
CA ALA A 12 -19.19 4.05 -5.23
C ALA A 12 -19.91 3.77 -6.56
N VAL A 13 -19.24 4.02 -7.70
CA VAL A 13 -19.78 3.72 -9.03
C VAL A 13 -20.03 2.23 -9.22
N ALA A 14 -19.10 1.37 -8.78
CA ALA A 14 -19.23 -0.08 -8.88
C ALA A 14 -20.46 -0.61 -8.12
N VAL A 15 -20.73 -0.04 -6.94
CA VAL A 15 -21.83 -0.43 -6.07
C VAL A 15 -23.17 0.14 -6.57
N SER A 16 -23.19 1.40 -7.01
CA SER A 16 -24.40 2.05 -7.53
C SER A 16 -24.86 1.52 -8.88
N TYR A 17 -23.92 1.12 -9.76
CA TYR A 17 -24.22 0.73 -11.15
C TYR A 17 -23.59 -0.61 -11.54
N PRO A 18 -23.96 -1.73 -10.90
CA PRO A 18 -23.30 -3.02 -11.08
C PRO A 18 -23.30 -3.53 -12.53
N LEU A 19 -24.33 -3.20 -13.33
CA LEU A 19 -24.44 -3.60 -14.73
C LEU A 19 -23.50 -2.78 -15.64
N LYS A 20 -23.34 -1.48 -15.37
CA LYS A 20 -22.45 -0.60 -16.15
C LYS A 20 -21.00 -0.68 -15.69
N ALA A 21 -20.79 -1.09 -14.44
CA ALA A 21 -19.49 -1.23 -13.80
C ALA A 21 -18.53 -2.11 -14.61
N SER A 22 -18.98 -3.23 -15.19
CA SER A 22 -18.10 -4.11 -16.00
C SER A 22 -17.53 -3.42 -17.25
N ILE A 23 -18.28 -2.48 -17.82
CA ILE A 23 -17.88 -1.73 -19.03
C ILE A 23 -17.02 -0.53 -18.64
N TRP A 24 -17.33 0.11 -17.51
CA TRP A 24 -16.70 1.36 -17.11
C TRP A 24 -15.41 1.15 -16.32
N LEU A 25 -15.33 0.08 -15.51
CA LEU A 25 -14.21 -0.22 -14.64
C LEU A 25 -13.22 -1.15 -15.34
N THR A 26 -12.55 -0.62 -16.36
CA THR A 26 -11.49 -1.34 -17.08
C THR A 26 -10.11 -0.90 -16.58
N HIS A 27 -9.14 -1.80 -16.64
CA HIS A 27 -7.77 -1.52 -16.20
C HIS A 27 -7.13 -0.33 -16.94
N THR A 28 -7.41 -0.20 -18.24
CA THR A 28 -6.93 0.92 -19.06
C THR A 28 -7.48 2.26 -18.58
N ARG A 29 -8.77 2.34 -18.27
CA ARG A 29 -9.38 3.57 -17.73
C ARG A 29 -8.86 3.93 -16.35
N ALA A 30 -8.68 2.93 -15.47
CA ALA A 30 -8.08 3.15 -14.15
C ALA A 30 -6.64 3.68 -14.29
N PHE A 31 -5.86 3.15 -15.23
CA PHE A 31 -4.52 3.63 -15.53
C PHE A 31 -4.52 5.09 -16.03
N TYR A 32 -5.41 5.45 -16.96
CA TYR A 32 -5.55 6.83 -17.42
C TYR A 32 -6.01 7.78 -16.30
N ALA A 33 -6.98 7.39 -15.47
CA ALA A 33 -7.42 8.19 -14.33
C ALA A 33 -6.29 8.44 -13.33
N CYS A 34 -5.45 7.42 -13.09
CA CYS A 34 -4.25 7.53 -12.26
C CYS A 34 -3.25 8.53 -12.86
N TRP A 35 -2.92 8.39 -14.15
CA TRP A 35 -2.00 9.29 -14.84
C TRP A 35 -2.48 10.74 -14.86
N ILE A 36 -3.73 10.96 -15.22
CA ILE A 36 -4.33 12.30 -15.23
C ILE A 36 -4.24 12.91 -13.84
N THR A 37 -4.56 12.13 -12.80
CA THR A 37 -4.47 12.61 -11.42
C THR A 37 -3.05 12.93 -10.99
N ILE A 38 -2.07 12.10 -11.36
CA ILE A 38 -0.65 12.39 -11.11
C ILE A 38 -0.23 13.69 -11.80
N VAL A 39 -0.57 13.86 -13.08
CA VAL A 39 -0.24 15.09 -13.82
C VAL A 39 -0.89 16.31 -13.18
N VAL A 40 -2.18 16.24 -12.84
CA VAL A 40 -2.89 17.34 -12.16
C VAL A 40 -2.25 17.67 -10.81
N LEU A 41 -1.86 16.66 -10.03
CA LEU A 41 -1.18 16.87 -8.75
C LEU A 41 0.21 17.48 -8.93
N VAL A 42 0.98 17.04 -9.92
CA VAL A 42 2.28 17.65 -10.23
C VAL A 42 2.10 19.11 -10.61
N LEU A 43 1.15 19.41 -11.49
CA LEU A 43 0.84 20.78 -11.91
C LEU A 43 0.35 21.65 -10.74
N ALA A 44 -0.50 21.12 -9.86
CA ALA A 44 -0.94 21.81 -8.66
C ALA A 44 0.21 22.07 -7.66
N ASN A 45 1.18 21.17 -7.58
CA ASN A 45 2.35 21.34 -6.72
C ASN A 45 3.48 22.18 -7.34
N LEU A 46 3.47 22.44 -8.66
CA LEU A 46 4.46 23.34 -9.28
C LEU A 46 4.37 24.76 -8.70
N SER A 47 3.17 25.22 -8.34
CA SER A 47 3.04 26.51 -7.65
C SER A 47 3.70 26.51 -6.28
N PHE A 48 3.74 25.37 -5.59
CA PHE A 48 4.37 25.25 -4.29
C PHE A 48 5.88 25.46 -4.38
N ILE A 49 6.54 24.90 -5.39
CA ILE A 49 7.98 25.07 -5.65
C ILE A 49 8.32 26.54 -5.86
N ASN A 50 7.44 27.29 -6.54
CA ASN A 50 7.66 28.71 -6.79
C ASN A 50 7.42 29.59 -5.54
N ILE A 51 6.74 29.07 -4.53
CA ILE A 51 6.37 29.80 -3.30
C ILE A 51 7.27 29.41 -2.11
N SER A 52 7.94 28.25 -2.18
CA SER A 52 8.93 27.86 -1.19
C SER A 52 10.17 28.73 -1.33
N THR A 53 10.49 29.47 -0.27
CA THR A 53 11.71 30.28 -0.21
C THR A 53 12.47 30.00 1.08
N VAL A 54 13.79 30.24 1.04
CA VAL A 54 14.62 30.21 2.25
C VAL A 54 14.61 31.61 2.87
N PHE A 55 14.32 31.67 4.16
CA PHE A 55 14.36 32.89 4.95
C PHE A 55 15.44 32.80 6.01
N VAL A 56 16.24 33.85 6.18
CA VAL A 56 17.16 33.95 7.31
C VAL A 56 16.39 34.51 8.50
N SER A 57 16.21 33.69 9.54
CA SER A 57 15.58 34.14 10.78
C SER A 57 16.47 35.15 11.50
N ARG A 58 15.97 36.38 11.73
CA ARG A 58 16.74 37.44 12.42
C ARG A 58 17.16 37.03 13.84
N ALA A 59 16.34 36.23 14.53
CA ALA A 59 16.58 35.87 15.93
C ALA A 59 17.66 34.80 16.10
N THR A 60 17.72 33.84 15.17
CA THR A 60 18.62 32.68 15.30
C THR A 60 19.75 32.67 14.28
N GLN A 61 19.74 33.60 13.31
CA GLN A 61 20.65 33.62 12.16
C GLN A 61 20.68 32.28 11.40
N ARG A 62 19.60 31.49 11.51
CA ARG A 62 19.45 30.22 10.80
C ARG A 62 18.57 30.41 9.57
N GLU A 63 18.96 29.73 8.51
CA GLU A 63 18.15 29.55 7.31
C GLU A 63 17.00 28.60 7.61
N ILE A 64 15.78 29.09 7.42
CA ILE A 64 14.54 28.33 7.61
C ILE A 64 13.82 28.31 6.26
N CYS A 65 13.49 27.11 5.78
CA CYS A 65 12.64 26.96 4.60
C CYS A 65 11.18 27.19 4.99
N GLY A 66 10.48 28.07 4.26
CA GLY A 66 9.09 28.39 4.53
C GLY A 66 8.31 28.77 3.26
N LEU A 67 6.98 28.73 3.36
CA LEU A 67 6.08 29.16 2.31
C LEU A 67 5.73 30.64 2.46
N VAL A 68 5.82 31.41 1.37
CA VAL A 68 5.50 32.85 1.37
C VAL A 68 4.08 33.09 0.86
N GLY A 69 3.20 33.61 1.71
CA GLY A 69 1.98 34.28 1.27
C GLY A 69 0.65 33.51 1.42
N GLN A 70 -0.43 34.17 0.98
CA GLN A 70 -1.83 33.83 1.29
C GLN A 70 -2.40 32.59 0.58
N ARG A 71 -1.64 31.90 -0.29
CA ARG A 71 -2.15 30.76 -1.07
C ARG A 71 -2.42 29.50 -0.25
N VAL A 72 -2.02 29.48 1.02
CA VAL A 72 -2.33 28.42 2.00
C VAL A 72 -3.82 28.07 2.05
N ALA A 73 -4.73 29.02 1.74
CA ALA A 73 -6.17 28.72 1.66
C ALA A 73 -6.53 27.69 0.59
N VAL A 74 -6.00 27.88 -0.62
CA VAL A 74 -6.31 27.05 -1.78
C VAL A 74 -5.69 25.68 -1.60
N ASP A 75 -4.47 25.63 -1.07
CA ASP A 75 -3.77 24.38 -0.78
C ASP A 75 -4.50 23.58 0.31
N LEU A 76 -4.93 24.23 1.39
CA LEU A 76 -5.73 23.58 2.44
C LEU A 76 -7.04 23.02 1.89
N LEU A 77 -7.74 23.81 1.05
CA LEU A 77 -9.00 23.40 0.45
C LEU A 77 -8.81 22.21 -0.50
N THR A 78 -7.80 22.25 -1.37
CA THR A 78 -7.58 21.25 -2.42
C THR A 78 -6.84 20.00 -1.93
N ALA A 79 -5.89 20.13 -1.01
CA ALA A 79 -5.09 19.02 -0.50
C ALA A 79 -5.81 18.25 0.63
N SER A 80 -6.64 18.93 1.43
CA SER A 80 -7.30 18.32 2.59
C SER A 80 -8.82 18.31 2.52
N ILE A 81 -9.46 19.47 2.52
CA ILE A 81 -10.92 19.57 2.74
C ILE A 81 -11.69 18.89 1.61
N LEU A 82 -11.36 19.21 0.36
CA LEU A 82 -12.06 18.67 -0.82
C LEU A 82 -11.91 17.14 -0.92
N PRO A 83 -10.71 16.53 -0.83
CA PRO A 83 -10.57 15.08 -0.76
C PRO A 83 -11.37 14.43 0.37
N MET A 84 -11.37 15.02 1.56
CA MET A 84 -12.11 14.50 2.72
C MET A 84 -13.61 14.49 2.47
N VAL A 85 -14.18 15.59 1.96
CA VAL A 85 -15.60 15.69 1.62
C VAL A 85 -15.98 14.66 0.55
N LEU A 86 -15.16 14.50 -0.49
CA LEU A 86 -15.41 13.52 -1.56
C LEU A 86 -15.34 12.07 -1.04
N ILE A 87 -14.39 11.76 -0.16
CA ILE A 87 -14.30 10.43 0.48
C ILE A 87 -15.54 10.15 1.32
N ILE A 88 -15.97 11.11 2.15
CA ILE A 88 -17.17 10.97 2.99
C ILE A 88 -18.41 10.78 2.11
N ALA A 89 -18.59 11.61 1.09
CA ALA A 89 -19.71 11.50 0.16
C ALA A 89 -19.75 10.14 -0.54
N ALA A 90 -18.60 9.65 -1.03
CA ALA A 90 -18.49 8.33 -1.65
C ALA A 90 -18.85 7.20 -0.66
N ASN A 91 -18.35 7.26 0.58
CA ASN A 91 -18.65 6.28 1.62
C ASN A 91 -20.13 6.29 2.06
N VAL A 92 -20.77 7.46 2.10
CA VAL A 92 -22.21 7.59 2.36
C VAL A 92 -23.00 6.94 1.23
N VAL A 93 -22.66 7.21 -0.04
CA VAL A 93 -23.31 6.58 -1.20
C VAL A 93 -23.17 5.05 -1.14
N ILE A 94 -21.96 4.55 -0.88
CA ILE A 94 -21.71 3.10 -0.74
C ILE A 94 -22.59 2.51 0.36
N THR A 95 -22.62 3.14 1.54
CA THR A 95 -23.41 2.66 2.68
C THR A 95 -24.90 2.64 2.38
N VAL A 96 -25.45 3.71 1.80
CA VAL A 96 -26.88 3.83 1.46
C VAL A 96 -27.28 2.76 0.43
N VAL A 97 -26.48 2.57 -0.62
CA VAL A 97 -26.77 1.56 -1.64
C VAL A 97 -26.67 0.15 -1.07
N LEU A 98 -25.64 -0.14 -0.27
CA LEU A 98 -25.50 -1.44 0.39
C LEU A 98 -26.68 -1.71 1.33
N HIS A 99 -27.09 -0.73 2.13
CA HIS A 99 -28.24 -0.84 3.02
C HIS A 99 -29.53 -1.15 2.24
N ARG A 100 -29.79 -0.42 1.14
CA ARG A 100 -30.96 -0.66 0.27
C ARG A 100 -30.94 -2.06 -0.34
N THR A 101 -29.79 -2.52 -0.83
CA THR A 101 -29.66 -3.86 -1.41
C THR A 101 -29.84 -4.96 -0.36
N SER A 102 -29.34 -4.75 0.87
CA SER A 102 -29.52 -5.67 1.99
C SER A 102 -30.98 -5.77 2.42
N TYR A 103 -31.69 -4.65 2.48
CA TYR A 103 -33.11 -4.60 2.85
C TYR A 103 -33.99 -5.34 1.84
N ASN A 104 -33.78 -5.09 0.54
CA ASN A 104 -34.51 -5.77 -0.54
C ASN A 104 -34.23 -7.29 -0.55
N TRP A 105 -33.02 -7.70 -0.16
CA TRP A 105 -32.68 -9.11 -0.05
C TRP A 105 -33.38 -9.79 1.13
N SER A 106 -33.38 -9.16 2.32
CA SER A 106 -34.04 -9.71 3.50
C SER A 106 -35.53 -9.91 3.26
N THR A 107 -36.20 -8.92 2.66
CA THR A 107 -37.63 -8.99 2.34
C THR A 107 -37.95 -10.11 1.33
N SER A 108 -37.11 -10.32 0.31
CA SER A 108 -37.30 -11.43 -0.64
C SER A 108 -37.08 -12.80 0.01
N ASN A 109 -36.11 -12.94 0.91
CA ASN A 109 -35.86 -14.19 1.62
C ASN A 109 -36.97 -14.52 2.63
N ASP A 110 -37.49 -13.52 3.32
CA ASP A 110 -38.60 -13.68 4.26
C ASP A 110 -39.91 -14.02 3.53
N PHE A 111 -40.13 -13.47 2.33
CA PHE A 111 -41.24 -13.85 1.48
C PHE A 111 -41.15 -15.33 1.05
N ASN A 112 -39.99 -15.76 0.54
CA ASN A 112 -39.78 -17.16 0.14
C ASN A 112 -39.92 -18.14 1.33
N LYS A 113 -39.49 -17.73 2.52
CA LYS A 113 -39.60 -18.53 3.76
C LYS A 113 -41.05 -18.66 4.26
N ARG A 114 -41.90 -17.67 3.99
CA ARG A 114 -43.34 -17.72 4.31
C ARG A 114 -44.16 -18.49 3.27
N THR A 115 -43.72 -18.57 2.01
CA THR A 115 -44.36 -19.43 1.00
C THR A 115 -43.90 -20.89 1.06
N SER A 116 -42.79 -21.17 1.75
CA SER A 116 -42.36 -22.54 2.06
C SER A 116 -43.04 -23.07 3.33
N ASP A 117 -44.36 -22.92 3.44
CA ASP A 117 -45.12 -23.79 4.33
C ASP A 117 -44.84 -25.24 3.89
N SER A 118 -44.33 -26.01 4.85
CA SER A 118 -43.69 -27.32 4.67
C SER A 118 -44.59 -28.40 4.07
N SER A 119 -45.88 -28.13 3.90
CA SER A 119 -46.86 -29.05 3.34
C SER A 119 -46.90 -29.07 1.80
N VAL A 120 -46.58 -27.96 1.12
CA VAL A 120 -46.63 -27.90 -0.36
C VAL A 120 -45.27 -28.21 -0.99
N LEU A 121 -44.17 -27.86 -0.32
CA LEU A 121 -42.81 -28.05 -0.84
C LEU A 121 -42.43 -29.54 -0.94
N ASN A 122 -42.90 -30.39 -0.02
CA ASN A 122 -42.66 -31.84 -0.10
C ASN A 122 -43.39 -32.50 -1.29
N HIS A 123 -44.52 -31.96 -1.74
CA HIS A 123 -45.22 -32.45 -2.93
C HIS A 123 -44.58 -31.98 -4.24
N GLN A 124 -43.96 -30.79 -4.25
CA GLN A 124 -43.26 -30.28 -5.44
C GLN A 124 -41.84 -30.83 -5.58
N ILE A 125 -41.11 -31.07 -4.48
CA ILE A 125 -39.78 -31.70 -4.51
C ILE A 125 -39.90 -33.16 -4.97
N SER A 126 -40.95 -33.89 -4.57
CA SER A 126 -41.18 -35.27 -5.05
C SER A 126 -41.58 -35.32 -6.53
N ALA A 127 -42.32 -34.33 -7.04
CA ALA A 127 -42.64 -34.23 -8.48
C ALA A 127 -41.45 -33.75 -9.34
N ALA A 128 -40.59 -32.87 -8.82
CA ALA A 128 -39.41 -32.36 -9.53
C ALA A 128 -38.21 -33.34 -9.48
N ALA A 129 -38.02 -34.07 -8.38
CA ALA A 129 -36.98 -35.08 -8.24
C ALA A 129 -37.14 -36.26 -9.20
N PHE A 130 -38.36 -36.51 -9.69
CA PHE A 130 -38.62 -37.57 -10.67
C PHE A 130 -38.31 -37.15 -12.12
N ARG A 131 -38.24 -35.85 -12.43
CA ARG A 131 -37.94 -35.35 -13.80
C ARG A 131 -36.49 -34.96 -14.04
N GLN A 132 -35.66 -34.90 -13.00
CA GLN A 132 -34.31 -34.32 -13.09
C GLN A 132 -33.18 -35.35 -13.03
N ARG A 133 -33.35 -36.49 -13.72
CA ARG A 133 -32.30 -37.53 -13.87
C ARG A 133 -31.58 -37.53 -15.22
N CYS A 134 -31.90 -36.60 -16.11
CA CYS A 134 -31.21 -36.48 -17.40
C CYS A 134 -30.76 -35.03 -17.67
N SER A 135 -29.44 -34.85 -17.69
CA SER A 135 -28.68 -33.75 -18.34
C SER A 135 -28.67 -32.36 -17.67
N GLY A 136 -27.47 -31.89 -17.28
CA GLY A 136 -27.14 -30.45 -17.22
C GLY A 136 -27.07 -29.73 -15.86
N GLY A 137 -27.21 -30.43 -14.72
CA GLY A 137 -27.32 -29.80 -13.39
C GLY A 137 -26.10 -29.06 -12.83
N SER A 138 -24.93 -29.05 -13.49
CA SER A 138 -23.74 -28.39 -12.94
C SER A 138 -23.71 -26.88 -13.14
N VAL A 139 -24.48 -26.33 -14.10
CA VAL A 139 -24.39 -24.92 -14.48
C VAL A 139 -24.97 -24.01 -13.38
N LEU A 140 -26.12 -24.37 -12.81
CA LEU A 140 -26.80 -23.53 -11.81
C LEU A 140 -26.03 -23.46 -10.47
N ALA A 141 -25.53 -24.61 -10.00
CA ALA A 141 -24.69 -24.67 -8.79
C ALA A 141 -23.37 -23.89 -8.97
N THR A 142 -22.80 -23.90 -10.18
CA THR A 142 -21.59 -23.12 -10.49
C THR A 142 -21.89 -21.61 -10.47
N VAL A 143 -23.04 -21.18 -11.00
CA VAL A 143 -23.47 -19.77 -10.98
C VAL A 143 -23.65 -19.25 -9.55
N ASP A 144 -24.27 -20.03 -8.67
CA ASP A 144 -24.47 -19.63 -7.27
C ASP A 144 -23.16 -19.54 -6.48
N ILE A 145 -22.24 -20.49 -6.67
CA ILE A 145 -20.92 -20.46 -6.03
C ILE A 145 -20.09 -19.26 -6.54
N VAL A 146 -20.15 -18.96 -7.83
CA VAL A 146 -19.46 -17.79 -8.43
C VAL A 146 -20.04 -16.49 -7.89
N LEU A 147 -21.37 -16.37 -7.78
CA LEU A 147 -22.03 -15.21 -7.19
C LEU A 147 -21.70 -15.05 -5.70
N ALA A 148 -21.72 -16.14 -4.92
CA ALA A 148 -21.37 -16.13 -3.51
C ALA A 148 -19.91 -15.72 -3.25
N ASN A 149 -18.98 -16.24 -4.06
CA ASN A 149 -17.56 -15.84 -3.99
C ASN A 149 -17.36 -14.38 -4.40
N LYS A 150 -18.06 -13.90 -5.43
CA LYS A 150 -18.03 -12.48 -5.85
C LYS A 150 -18.57 -11.54 -4.76
N ARG A 151 -19.58 -11.97 -4.00
CA ARG A 151 -20.11 -11.20 -2.85
C ARG A 151 -19.12 -11.12 -1.69
N ARG A 152 -18.48 -12.24 -1.33
CA ARG A 152 -17.49 -12.30 -0.24
C ARG A 152 -16.27 -11.41 -0.53
N THR A 153 -15.75 -11.45 -1.75
CA THR A 153 -14.62 -10.59 -2.14
C THR A 153 -14.99 -9.12 -2.14
N ASN A 154 -16.21 -8.76 -2.56
CA ASN A 154 -16.66 -7.38 -2.53
C ASN A 154 -16.77 -6.83 -1.09
N SER A 155 -17.35 -7.60 -0.16
CA SER A 155 -17.45 -7.21 1.26
C SER A 155 -16.07 -7.03 1.91
N GLN A 156 -15.10 -7.91 1.59
CA GLN A 156 -13.72 -7.78 2.07
C GLN A 156 -13.06 -6.48 1.59
N VAL A 157 -13.20 -6.15 0.31
CA VAL A 157 -12.64 -4.92 -0.27
C VAL A 157 -13.30 -3.68 0.32
N THR A 158 -14.60 -3.69 0.55
CA THR A 158 -15.30 -2.55 1.18
C THR A 158 -14.83 -2.33 2.63
N ARG A 159 -14.68 -3.38 3.44
CA ARG A 159 -14.16 -3.26 4.82
C ARG A 159 -12.74 -2.69 4.85
N MET A 160 -11.91 -3.14 3.92
CA MET A 160 -10.55 -2.68 3.77
C MET A 160 -10.50 -1.20 3.37
N LEU A 161 -11.28 -0.80 2.36
CA LEU A 161 -11.36 0.60 1.94
C LEU A 161 -11.90 1.47 3.09
N LEU A 162 -12.92 1.01 3.81
CA LEU A 162 -13.48 1.72 4.96
C LEU A 162 -12.40 1.96 6.03
N ALA A 163 -11.62 0.93 6.39
CA ALA A 163 -10.55 1.06 7.36
C ALA A 163 -9.48 2.07 6.92
N VAL A 164 -9.08 2.04 5.65
CA VAL A 164 -8.13 3.01 5.06
C VAL A 164 -8.70 4.43 5.04
N THR A 165 -10.01 4.58 4.77
CA THR A 165 -10.64 5.91 4.82
C THR A 165 -10.74 6.43 6.24
N LEU A 166 -11.05 5.58 7.22
CA LEU A 166 -11.14 5.96 8.63
C LEU A 166 -9.77 6.35 9.20
N SER A 167 -8.71 5.59 8.91
CA SER A 167 -7.35 5.95 9.33
C SER A 167 -6.93 7.30 8.73
N LEU A 168 -7.22 7.50 7.45
CA LEU A 168 -6.90 8.74 6.76
C LEU A 168 -7.67 9.93 7.33
N ILE A 169 -8.96 9.80 7.61
CA ILE A 169 -9.77 10.86 8.22
C ILE A 169 -9.27 11.15 9.65
N ALA A 170 -9.04 10.12 10.46
CA ALA A 170 -8.59 10.27 11.85
C ALA A 170 -7.23 10.99 11.95
N CYS A 171 -6.31 10.72 11.02
CA CYS A 171 -4.99 11.37 11.00
C CYS A 171 -5.01 12.76 10.35
N ASN A 172 -5.88 13.01 9.36
CA ASN A 172 -5.90 14.30 8.65
C ASN A 172 -6.81 15.36 9.26
N ILE A 173 -7.83 14.98 10.06
CA ILE A 173 -8.66 15.96 10.77
C ILE A 173 -7.79 16.85 11.68
N PRO A 174 -6.94 16.30 12.57
CA PRO A 174 -6.08 17.12 13.43
C PRO A 174 -5.15 18.04 12.63
N ASN A 175 -4.57 17.53 11.55
CA ASN A 175 -3.69 18.30 10.65
C ASN A 175 -4.44 19.49 10.01
N THR A 176 -5.66 19.26 9.55
CA THR A 176 -6.51 20.30 8.93
C THR A 176 -6.94 21.35 9.95
N LEU A 177 -7.39 20.90 11.13
CA LEU A 177 -7.78 21.80 12.21
C LEU A 177 -6.59 22.66 12.64
N PHE A 178 -5.41 22.07 12.78
CA PHE A 178 -4.20 22.82 13.13
C PHE A 178 -3.82 23.83 12.05
N SER A 179 -3.83 23.43 10.77
CA SER A 179 -3.55 24.34 9.65
C SER A 179 -4.51 25.52 9.60
N ILE A 180 -5.80 25.28 9.91
CA ILE A 180 -6.82 26.33 10.05
C ILE A 180 -6.49 27.24 11.23
N MET A 181 -6.20 26.67 12.40
CA MET A 181 -5.89 27.42 13.62
C MET A 181 -4.65 28.30 13.44
N VAL A 182 -3.55 27.76 12.90
CA VAL A 182 -2.32 28.55 12.63
C VAL A 182 -2.62 29.74 11.72
N LYS A 183 -3.51 29.55 10.75
CA LYS A 183 -3.90 30.61 9.82
C LYS A 183 -4.76 31.69 10.47
N PHE A 184 -5.71 31.31 11.32
CA PHE A 184 -6.56 32.28 12.02
C PHE A 184 -5.80 33.04 13.12
N TYR A 185 -4.85 32.36 13.77
CA TYR A 185 -4.15 32.89 14.93
C TYR A 185 -2.76 33.44 14.61
N ASP A 186 -2.45 33.81 13.35
CA ASP A 186 -1.10 34.07 12.81
C ASP A 186 -0.05 34.51 13.84
N ILE A 187 0.50 33.52 14.54
CA ILE A 187 1.32 33.71 15.75
C ILE A 187 2.66 34.34 15.36
N ARG A 188 3.06 34.17 14.10
CA ARG A 188 4.34 34.65 13.57
C ARG A 188 4.35 36.18 13.46
N LEU A 189 3.23 36.79 13.07
CA LEU A 189 3.10 38.25 13.03
C LEU A 189 3.21 38.89 14.42
N ILE A 190 2.79 38.18 15.46
CA ILE A 190 2.79 38.69 16.84
C ILE A 190 4.19 38.66 17.46
N LEU A 191 5.01 37.65 17.13
CA LEU A 191 6.30 37.39 17.79
C LEU A 191 7.53 37.87 17.01
N PHE A 192 7.49 37.98 15.68
CA PHE A 192 8.64 38.45 14.91
C PHE A 192 8.80 39.98 15.01
N GLY A 193 9.62 40.43 15.96
CA GLY A 193 10.09 41.83 16.03
C GLY A 193 9.83 42.54 17.37
N ARG A 194 9.13 41.90 18.32
CA ARG A 194 9.00 42.44 19.68
C ARG A 194 10.19 42.05 20.54
N THR A 195 10.63 42.95 21.41
CA THR A 195 11.66 42.67 22.41
C THR A 195 11.11 41.70 23.45
N CYS A 196 11.95 40.78 23.95
CA CYS A 196 11.54 39.74 24.90
C CYS A 196 10.90 40.28 26.19
N LEU A 197 11.13 41.56 26.52
CA LEU A 197 10.59 42.25 27.70
C LEU A 197 9.08 42.51 27.65
N SER A 198 8.43 42.45 26.47
CA SER A 198 7.01 42.77 26.32
C SER A 198 6.13 41.57 25.98
N VAL A 199 6.63 40.34 26.15
CA VAL A 199 5.90 39.12 25.80
C VAL A 199 5.12 38.63 27.02
N SER A 200 3.81 38.45 26.87
CA SER A 200 2.94 37.93 27.93
C SER A 200 3.09 36.41 28.09
N ASP A 201 2.82 35.89 29.29
CA ASP A 201 2.80 34.43 29.54
C ASP A 201 1.82 33.68 28.61
N HIS A 202 0.74 34.34 28.22
CA HIS A 202 -0.23 33.80 27.27
C HIS A 202 0.37 33.62 25.86
N GLU A 203 1.16 34.58 25.37
CA GLU A 203 1.87 34.46 24.09
C GLU A 203 2.92 33.35 24.13
N ILE A 204 3.62 33.18 25.26
CA ILE A 204 4.57 32.07 25.46
C ILE A 204 3.84 30.72 25.43
N ALA A 205 2.68 30.62 26.10
CA ALA A 205 1.87 29.41 26.08
C ALA A 205 1.37 29.09 24.67
N LEU A 206 0.92 30.10 23.91
CA LEU A 206 0.45 29.95 22.54
C LEU A 206 1.58 29.51 21.59
N TYR A 207 2.79 30.06 21.77
CA TYR A 207 3.99 29.61 21.03
C TYR A 207 4.35 28.16 21.34
N LYS A 208 4.38 27.76 22.62
CA LYS A 208 4.63 26.36 23.03
C LYS A 208 3.59 25.42 22.43
N PHE A 209 2.31 25.82 22.48
CA PHE A 209 1.22 25.06 21.86
C PHE A 209 1.47 24.89 20.36
N GLY A 210 1.74 25.97 19.63
CA GLY A 210 2.03 25.94 18.19
C GLY A 210 3.24 25.08 17.82
N PHE A 211 4.29 25.10 18.64
CA PHE A 211 5.48 24.26 18.45
C PHE A 211 5.16 22.76 18.62
N HIS A 212 4.53 22.37 19.72
CA HIS A 212 4.18 20.96 19.98
C HIS A 212 3.17 20.42 18.97
N SER A 213 2.19 21.24 18.61
CA SER A 213 1.18 20.86 17.60
C SER A 213 1.76 20.77 16.20
N GLY A 214 2.76 21.59 15.85
CA GLY A 214 3.52 21.43 14.59
C GLY A 214 4.26 20.10 14.52
N ILE A 215 4.97 19.71 15.59
CA ILE A 215 5.64 18.39 15.64
C ILE A 215 4.62 17.26 15.51
N LEU A 216 3.49 17.37 16.21
CA LEU A 216 2.44 16.36 16.15
C LEU A 216 1.80 16.29 14.75
N GLN A 217 1.64 17.44 14.08
CA GLN A 217 1.13 17.53 12.71
C GLN A 217 2.01 16.74 11.74
N ASP A 218 3.33 16.92 11.81
CA ASP A 218 4.27 16.22 10.93
C ASP A 218 4.16 14.70 11.12
N ILE A 219 4.16 14.25 12.38
CA ILE A 219 4.01 12.82 12.72
C ILE A 219 2.66 12.28 12.22
N LEU A 220 1.57 12.99 12.45
CA LEU A 220 0.22 12.59 12.03
C LEU A 220 0.04 12.64 10.51
N SER A 221 0.79 13.47 9.80
CA SER A 221 0.78 13.52 8.34
C SER A 221 1.41 12.26 7.72
N ASP A 222 2.44 11.70 8.36
CA ASP A 222 3.16 10.52 7.87
C ASP A 222 2.51 9.19 8.30
N LEU A 223 1.84 9.18 9.47
CA LEU A 223 1.18 8.01 10.04
C LEU A 223 0.24 7.26 9.07
N PRO A 224 -0.59 7.93 8.24
CA PRO A 224 -1.46 7.28 7.26
C PRO A 224 -0.72 6.35 6.31
N HIS A 225 0.50 6.69 5.89
CA HIS A 225 1.27 5.86 4.97
C HIS A 225 1.64 4.52 5.63
N ILE A 226 2.06 4.59 6.89
CA ILE A 226 2.41 3.43 7.71
C ILE A 226 1.15 2.60 8.01
N PHE A 227 0.09 3.23 8.49
CA PHE A 227 -1.17 2.56 8.81
C PHE A 227 -1.79 1.89 7.61
N ASN A 228 -1.78 2.55 6.45
CA ASN A 228 -2.32 1.96 5.24
C ASN A 228 -1.60 0.64 4.92
N PHE A 229 -0.27 0.60 4.97
CA PHE A 229 0.49 -0.65 4.77
C PHE A 229 0.03 -1.77 5.71
N PHE A 230 -0.08 -1.49 7.02
CA PHE A 230 -0.55 -2.48 7.99
C PHE A 230 -2.02 -2.90 7.74
N LEU A 231 -2.88 -1.97 7.35
CA LEU A 231 -4.27 -2.26 6.99
C LEU A 231 -4.35 -3.14 5.74
N TYR A 232 -3.52 -2.91 4.73
CA TYR A 232 -3.40 -3.78 3.55
C TYR A 232 -2.98 -5.21 3.97
N CYS A 233 -2.03 -5.34 4.89
CA CYS A 233 -1.60 -6.62 5.47
C CYS A 233 -2.70 -7.34 6.27
N LEU A 234 -3.44 -6.61 7.11
CA LEU A 234 -4.45 -7.19 7.99
C LEU A 234 -5.74 -7.55 7.24
N ALA A 235 -6.22 -6.67 6.36
CA ALA A 235 -7.48 -6.85 5.66
C ALA A 235 -7.33 -7.70 4.38
N GLY A 236 -6.17 -7.66 3.72
CA GLY A 236 -5.93 -8.30 2.43
C GLY A 236 -5.33 -9.69 2.54
N LYS A 237 -6.15 -10.76 2.58
CA LYS A 237 -5.65 -12.15 2.60
C LYS A 237 -4.69 -12.44 1.42
N ARG A 238 -5.02 -11.95 0.23
CA ARG A 238 -4.19 -12.13 -0.98
C ARG A 238 -2.86 -11.39 -0.86
N PHE A 239 -2.90 -10.11 -0.46
CA PHE A 239 -1.70 -9.30 -0.27
C PHE A 239 -0.78 -9.91 0.78
N ARG A 240 -1.32 -10.29 1.94
CA ARG A 240 -0.58 -10.96 3.00
C ARG A 240 0.10 -12.24 2.54
N ASN A 241 -0.58 -13.06 1.74
CA ASN A 241 0.00 -14.31 1.24
C ASN A 241 1.17 -14.05 0.28
N ILE A 242 1.04 -13.05 -0.61
CA ILE A 242 2.12 -12.65 -1.53
C ILE A 242 3.29 -12.08 -0.73
N PHE A 243 3.03 -11.13 0.16
CA PHE A 243 4.05 -10.52 1.00
C PHE A 243 4.82 -11.55 1.85
N LEU A 244 4.12 -12.49 2.50
CA LEU A 244 4.77 -13.55 3.27
C LEU A 244 5.55 -14.52 2.39
N ALA A 245 5.13 -14.75 1.14
CA ALA A 245 5.88 -15.58 0.20
C ALA A 245 7.19 -14.90 -0.21
N GLU A 246 7.13 -13.62 -0.60
CA GLU A 246 8.31 -12.82 -0.95
C GLU A 246 9.27 -12.66 0.24
N MET A 247 8.74 -12.38 1.44
CA MET A 247 9.56 -12.30 2.66
C MET A 247 10.25 -13.63 2.97
N ARG A 248 9.58 -14.77 2.78
CA ARG A 248 10.22 -16.09 2.97
C ARG A 248 11.33 -16.32 1.95
N GLU A 249 11.15 -15.88 0.71
CA GLU A 249 12.17 -15.97 -0.33
C GLU A 249 13.39 -15.10 -0.01
N ILE A 250 13.16 -13.86 0.44
CA ILE A 250 14.24 -12.97 0.90
C ILE A 250 14.97 -13.55 2.11
N LEU A 251 14.25 -14.05 3.12
CA LEU A 251 14.86 -14.68 4.30
C LEU A 251 15.65 -15.94 3.93
N ALA A 252 15.13 -16.75 3.01
CA ALA A 252 15.87 -17.89 2.47
C ALA A 252 17.14 -17.39 1.77
N GLY A 253 17.06 -16.36 0.93
CA GLY A 253 18.23 -15.73 0.29
C GLY A 253 19.27 -15.24 1.29
N ILE A 254 18.86 -14.57 2.37
CA ILE A 254 19.78 -14.14 3.46
C ILE A 254 20.40 -15.35 4.17
N HIS A 255 19.62 -16.40 4.43
CA HIS A 255 20.14 -17.63 5.03
C HIS A 255 21.11 -18.36 4.08
N TRP A 256 20.87 -18.31 2.77
CA TRP A 256 21.74 -18.81 1.70
C TRP A 256 22.93 -17.91 1.39
N LEU A 257 22.92 -16.63 1.81
CA LEU A 257 24.09 -15.73 1.84
C LEU A 257 24.91 -15.89 3.11
N LYS A 258 24.40 -16.65 4.08
CA LYS A 258 25.11 -17.01 5.31
C LYS A 258 26.18 -18.12 5.18
N PRO A 259 26.45 -18.83 4.05
CA PRO A 259 27.41 -19.93 4.05
C PRO A 259 28.79 -19.51 3.53
N GLN A 260 29.79 -20.25 4.01
CA GLN A 260 31.12 -20.44 3.43
C GLN A 260 32.31 -19.65 4.00
N ASN A 261 32.13 -18.78 5.00
CA ASN A 261 33.28 -18.13 5.66
C ASN A 261 33.93 -18.97 6.80
N ARG A 262 33.61 -20.27 6.91
CA ARG A 262 34.18 -21.17 7.93
C ARG A 262 35.08 -22.29 7.38
N ARG A 263 35.43 -22.28 6.09
CA ARG A 263 36.31 -23.33 5.50
C ARG A 263 37.62 -22.82 4.88
N PHE A 264 37.99 -21.54 5.04
CA PHE A 264 39.24 -20.98 4.49
C PHE A 264 40.36 -20.70 5.51
N THR A 265 40.27 -21.23 6.74
CA THR A 265 41.30 -21.06 7.78
C THR A 265 41.96 -22.36 8.25
N GLN A 266 41.94 -23.43 7.45
CA GLN A 266 42.61 -24.70 7.80
C GLN A 266 43.57 -25.25 6.72
N ALA A 267 44.15 -24.37 5.88
CA ALA A 267 45.17 -24.76 4.89
C ALA A 267 46.47 -23.93 5.00
N THR A 268 46.85 -23.49 6.19
CA THR A 268 48.14 -22.85 6.44
C THR A 268 48.72 -23.33 7.76
N CYS A 269 49.12 -24.60 7.83
CA CYS A 269 50.15 -25.12 8.76
C CYS A 269 50.39 -26.63 8.54
N ALA A 270 50.96 -26.96 7.39
CA ALA A 270 51.78 -28.16 7.15
C ALA A 270 52.52 -27.83 5.84
N LEU A 271 53.84 -27.86 5.68
CA LEU A 271 54.81 -28.75 6.27
C LEU A 271 56.22 -28.18 5.96
N HIS A 272 56.93 -27.73 6.99
CA HIS A 272 58.39 -27.73 7.11
C HIS A 272 58.57 -28.53 8.41
N THR A 273 59.14 -29.73 8.45
CA THR A 273 60.57 -30.01 8.31
C THR A 273 60.82 -31.52 8.19
N ASN A 274 61.85 -31.87 7.41
CA ASN A 274 62.49 -33.18 7.34
C ASN A 274 62.99 -33.69 8.71
N LEU A 275 62.84 -34.99 9.00
CA LEU A 275 63.95 -35.95 9.20
C LEU A 275 63.51 -37.30 9.82
N THR A 276 63.83 -38.34 9.04
CA THR A 276 64.21 -39.73 9.38
C THR A 276 63.19 -40.81 9.79
N PRO A 277 63.42 -42.07 9.33
CA PRO A 277 62.44 -43.14 9.31
C PRO A 277 62.74 -44.23 10.36
N THR A 278 61.70 -44.88 10.86
CA THR A 278 61.80 -46.28 11.32
C THR A 278 60.49 -46.99 10.97
N LEU A 279 60.66 -48.17 10.36
CA LEU A 279 59.65 -49.20 10.13
C LEU A 279 58.75 -49.37 11.37
N ASP A 280 57.44 -49.50 11.18
CA ASP A 280 56.84 -50.83 11.17
C ASP A 280 55.37 -50.83 10.74
N SER A 281 55.00 -52.01 10.26
CA SER A 281 53.76 -52.43 9.64
C SER A 281 52.49 -52.25 10.48
N ASN A 282 51.39 -51.82 9.84
CA ASN A 282 50.18 -52.64 9.62
C ASN A 282 48.91 -51.80 9.43
N SER A 283 48.20 -52.10 8.34
CA SER A 283 46.74 -52.31 8.26
C SER A 283 45.81 -51.24 8.85
N CYS A 284 45.12 -50.50 7.97
CA CYS A 284 43.66 -50.46 7.99
C CYS A 284 43.09 -49.85 6.69
N GLU A 285 42.53 -50.73 5.84
CA GLU A 285 41.60 -50.38 4.78
C GLU A 285 40.35 -49.73 5.38
N ALA A 286 40.02 -48.51 4.93
CA ALA A 286 38.69 -47.93 5.12
C ALA A 286 38.11 -47.56 3.76
N ARG A 287 37.37 -48.51 3.17
CA ARG A 287 36.43 -48.25 2.07
C ARG A 287 35.28 -47.40 2.61
N VAL A 288 35.23 -46.13 2.19
CA VAL A 288 34.00 -45.33 2.31
C VAL A 288 33.27 -45.40 0.98
N LEU A 289 32.21 -46.20 0.97
CA LEU A 289 31.23 -46.31 -0.12
C LEU A 289 30.53 -44.97 -0.34
N LEU A 290 30.76 -44.39 -1.51
CA LEU A 290 30.04 -43.25 -2.05
C LEU A 290 28.65 -43.72 -2.49
N ASN A 291 27.62 -43.49 -1.67
CA ASN A 291 26.24 -43.66 -2.12
C ASN A 291 25.78 -42.42 -2.90
N THR A 292 25.87 -42.52 -4.22
CA THR A 292 25.17 -41.69 -5.19
C THR A 292 23.65 -41.86 -5.05
N ILE A 293 22.94 -40.78 -4.71
CA ILE A 293 21.49 -40.67 -4.85
C ILE A 293 21.20 -40.01 -6.21
N PRO A 294 20.33 -40.58 -7.08
CA PRO A 294 20.00 -39.98 -8.36
C PRO A 294 18.98 -38.84 -8.18
N SER A 295 19.34 -37.63 -8.61
CA SER A 295 18.40 -36.52 -8.75
C SER A 295 17.51 -36.74 -9.98
N LYS A 296 16.23 -37.02 -9.70
CA LYS A 296 15.18 -37.15 -10.71
C LYS A 296 14.84 -35.76 -11.27
N GLY A 297 14.81 -35.69 -12.59
CA GLY A 297 14.75 -34.46 -13.37
C GLY A 297 13.55 -33.56 -13.12
N ARG A 298 13.81 -32.25 -13.20
CA ARG A 298 12.79 -31.24 -13.48
C ARG A 298 13.21 -30.52 -14.74
N LYS A 299 12.46 -30.76 -15.82
CA LYS A 299 12.58 -30.08 -17.10
C LYS A 299 12.46 -28.57 -16.88
N SER A 300 13.52 -27.85 -17.23
CA SER A 300 13.49 -26.40 -17.38
C SER A 300 12.60 -26.08 -18.59
N MET A 301 11.59 -25.25 -18.37
CA MET A 301 10.73 -24.70 -19.40
C MET A 301 11.29 -23.31 -19.72
N GLU A 302 12.37 -23.30 -20.50
CA GLU A 302 12.76 -22.15 -21.32
C GLU A 302 12.22 -22.36 -22.74
N VAL A 303 12.03 -21.25 -23.46
CA VAL A 303 11.49 -21.11 -24.83
C VAL A 303 10.01 -20.71 -24.89
N LEU A 304 9.75 -19.40 -24.79
CA LEU A 304 9.19 -18.57 -25.87
C LEU A 304 8.96 -17.13 -25.40
N MET A 305 10.00 -16.30 -25.47
CA MET A 305 9.87 -14.91 -25.90
C MET A 305 11.16 -14.51 -26.61
N ASN A 306 11.17 -14.73 -27.92
CA ASN A 306 12.09 -14.09 -28.84
C ASN A 306 11.26 -13.36 -29.91
N ASN A 307 11.80 -12.25 -30.39
CA ASN A 307 11.31 -11.29 -31.39
C ASN A 307 10.44 -10.17 -30.80
N GLY A 308 10.88 -8.92 -30.71
CA GLY A 308 12.14 -8.31 -31.13
C GLY A 308 12.08 -6.79 -30.95
N GLY A 309 13.24 -6.12 -30.99
CA GLY A 309 13.32 -4.67 -31.19
C GLY A 309 14.22 -3.90 -30.23
N LYS A 310 15.52 -3.97 -30.49
CA LYS A 310 16.57 -2.92 -30.31
C LYS A 310 16.21 -1.67 -29.48
N THR A 311 16.97 -1.43 -28.40
CA THR A 311 17.89 -0.27 -28.33
C THR A 311 19.01 -0.46 -27.29
N ARG A 312 20.24 -0.27 -27.79
CA ARG A 312 21.56 -0.09 -27.14
C ARG A 312 21.49 0.95 -26.00
N SER A 313 22.00 0.67 -24.80
CA SER A 313 23.40 0.81 -24.36
C SER A 313 23.97 2.24 -24.42
N THR A 314 23.72 3.04 -23.38
CA THR A 314 24.58 4.15 -22.94
C THR A 314 24.37 4.37 -21.44
N LEU A 315 25.11 3.67 -20.60
CA LEU A 315 25.19 4.00 -19.17
C LEU A 315 26.53 3.53 -18.59
N CYS A 316 27.62 4.13 -19.10
CA CYS A 316 28.96 4.08 -18.51
C CYS A 316 29.74 5.30 -19.01
N GLN A 317 29.27 6.51 -18.72
CA GLN A 317 30.04 7.76 -18.92
C GLN A 317 29.39 8.91 -18.14
N GLU A 318 29.26 8.78 -16.82
CA GLU A 318 28.81 9.90 -15.98
C GLU A 318 29.42 9.83 -14.57
N LYS A 319 30.75 9.64 -14.50
CA LYS A 319 31.50 9.75 -13.24
C LYS A 319 32.65 10.75 -13.23
N ASP A 320 32.93 11.44 -14.34
CA ASP A 320 34.09 12.35 -14.43
C ASP A 320 33.76 13.85 -14.60
N ILE A 321 32.49 14.26 -14.47
CA ILE A 321 32.10 15.68 -14.66
C ILE A 321 31.99 16.47 -13.33
N PHE A 322 32.07 15.82 -12.17
CA PHE A 322 31.89 16.50 -10.87
C PHE A 322 33.17 17.03 -10.19
N LYS A 323 34.33 17.00 -10.85
CA LYS A 323 35.60 17.50 -10.28
C LYS A 323 36.12 18.84 -10.85
N LYS A 324 35.35 19.55 -11.70
CA LYS A 324 35.83 20.79 -12.35
C LYS A 324 34.94 22.03 -12.13
N LYS A 325 34.31 22.15 -10.96
CA LYS A 325 33.51 23.35 -10.59
C LYS A 325 33.79 23.84 -9.16
N GLN A 326 35.06 23.86 -8.77
CA GLN A 326 35.51 24.44 -7.49
C GLN A 326 36.73 25.36 -7.62
N SER A 327 36.94 25.94 -8.79
CA SER A 327 37.87 27.05 -8.99
C SER A 327 37.36 27.97 -10.10
N LEU A 328 36.44 28.84 -9.74
CA LEU A 328 36.15 30.12 -10.41
C LEU A 328 35.43 31.01 -9.41
#